data_AF-A0A5C7DU34-F1
#
_entry.id   AF-A0A5C7DU34-F1
#
_cell.length_a   1.000
_cell.length_b   1.000
_cell.length_c   1.000
_cell.angle_alpha   90.00
_cell.angle_beta   90.00
_cell.angle_gamma   90.00
#
_symmetry.space_group_name_H-M   'P 1'
#
loop_
_entity.id
_entity.type
_entity.pdbx_description
1 polymer ?
#
loop_
_entity_poly.entity_id
_entity_poly.type
_entity_poly.pdbx_seq_one_letter_code
_entity_poly.pdbx_strand_id
1 'polypeptide(L)'
;MQITLRIFRFDKNNDYLAYYKPYVYNSSEFESVYDLLVQIKKDDIYFNFEENPESCIKINQVAIRQRRKLENIAKQFGKELILEPLDTKRATKDLIMDKSDFLEKLDYFKGLIDIHDIELYKQYDFLYYTSEVREFLPEYLGDSFFIFAYKMILKYPEKAPQFLKLVADEKKGIYYHTRFKNFISANELDYESYIKELKVMLVKSGLARSIF
;
A
#
# COMPACT_ATOMS: atom_id res chain seq x y z
N MET A 1 -20.74 -20.00 4.67
CA MET A 1 -20.52 -20.23 3.22
C MET A 1 -19.10 -20.69 3.03
N GLN A 2 -18.82 -21.71 2.20
CA GLN A 2 -17.44 -22.18 2.02
C GLN A 2 -16.63 -21.22 1.12
N ILE A 3 -15.41 -20.92 1.52
CA ILE A 3 -14.41 -20.18 0.75
C ILE A 3 -13.15 -21.02 0.59
N THR A 4 -12.54 -20.92 -0.58
CA THR A 4 -11.28 -21.57 -0.93
C THR A 4 -10.21 -20.51 -1.08
N LEU A 5 -9.12 -20.67 -0.35
CA LEU A 5 -7.99 -19.75 -0.34
C LEU A 5 -6.81 -20.40 -1.03
N ARG A 6 -6.04 -19.60 -1.77
CA ARG A 6 -4.69 -19.92 -2.22
C ARG A 6 -3.77 -18.85 -1.67
N ILE A 7 -3.01 -19.20 -0.63
CA ILE A 7 -2.19 -18.22 0.09
C ILE A 7 -0.75 -18.36 -0.36
N PHE A 8 -0.13 -17.25 -0.73
CA PHE A 8 1.29 -17.15 -1.02
C PHE A 8 2.10 -17.56 0.21
N ARG A 9 2.99 -18.55 0.02
CA ARG A 9 3.90 -19.08 1.02
C ARG A 9 5.33 -18.92 0.54
N PHE A 10 6.16 -18.37 1.43
CA PHE A 10 7.57 -18.15 1.16
C PHE A 10 8.30 -17.83 2.47
N ASP A 11 9.48 -18.39 2.67
CA ASP A 11 10.41 -17.99 3.72
C ASP A 11 11.77 -17.71 3.10
N LYS A 12 12.20 -16.43 3.15
CA LYS A 12 13.43 -15.98 2.48
C LYS A 12 14.70 -16.72 2.90
N ASN A 13 14.69 -17.36 4.06
CA ASN A 13 15.86 -18.06 4.60
C ASN A 13 15.86 -19.56 4.30
N ASN A 14 14.70 -20.12 3.91
CA ASN A 14 14.51 -21.57 3.83
C ASN A 14 14.01 -22.02 2.45
N ASP A 15 13.17 -21.23 1.79
CA ASP A 15 12.52 -21.62 0.55
C ASP A 15 13.31 -21.16 -0.68
N TYR A 16 13.44 -22.06 -1.65
CA TYR A 16 14.04 -21.73 -2.95
C TYR A 16 13.07 -20.94 -3.84
N LEU A 17 11.78 -21.27 -3.80
CA LEU A 17 10.71 -20.62 -4.56
C LEU A 17 9.45 -20.51 -3.71
N ALA A 18 8.70 -19.44 -3.95
CA ALA A 18 7.37 -19.30 -3.38
C ALA A 18 6.39 -20.30 -4.00
N TYR A 19 5.35 -20.65 -3.24
CA TYR A 19 4.26 -21.50 -3.68
C TYR A 19 2.92 -21.03 -3.11
N TYR A 20 1.80 -21.59 -3.59
CA TYR A 20 0.48 -21.26 -3.06
C TYR A 20 -0.11 -22.47 -2.35
N LYS A 21 -0.35 -22.34 -1.04
CA LYS A 21 -0.96 -23.41 -0.25
C LYS A 21 -2.49 -23.23 -0.23
N PRO A 22 -3.27 -24.30 -0.53
CA PRO A 22 -4.72 -24.22 -0.48
C PRO A 22 -5.23 -24.31 0.97
N TYR A 23 -6.27 -23.54 1.28
CA TYR A 23 -7.03 -23.65 2.52
C TYR A 23 -8.52 -23.57 2.24
N VAL A 24 -9.33 -24.18 3.11
CA VAL A 24 -10.77 -24.21 2.96
C VAL A 24 -11.40 -23.88 4.30
N TYR A 25 -12.23 -22.84 4.31
CA TYR A 25 -12.86 -22.33 5.52
C TYR A 25 -14.33 -22.05 5.30
N ASN A 26 -15.10 -22.08 6.39
CA ASN A 26 -16.45 -21.58 6.39
C ASN A 26 -16.46 -20.08 6.71
N SER A 27 -16.67 -19.24 5.71
CA SER A 27 -16.58 -17.78 5.82
C SER A 27 -17.55 -17.14 6.82
N SER A 28 -18.60 -17.86 7.26
CA SER A 28 -19.54 -17.34 8.27
C SER A 28 -18.97 -17.36 9.68
N GLU A 29 -17.81 -17.99 9.89
CA GLU A 29 -17.12 -18.05 11.19
C GLU A 29 -16.21 -16.84 11.41
N PHE A 30 -16.03 -15.98 10.41
CA PHE A 30 -15.09 -14.86 10.44
C PHE A 30 -15.78 -13.58 10.01
N GLU A 31 -15.64 -12.51 10.81
CA GLU A 31 -16.20 -11.21 10.43
C GLU A 31 -15.34 -10.54 9.36
N SER A 32 -14.01 -10.59 9.53
CA SER A 32 -13.04 -9.88 8.70
C SER A 32 -11.98 -10.79 8.08
N VAL A 33 -11.21 -10.25 7.14
CA VAL A 33 -10.01 -10.93 6.61
C VAL A 33 -8.99 -11.16 7.72
N TYR A 34 -8.87 -10.23 8.67
CA TYR A 34 -7.99 -10.36 9.84
C TYR A 34 -8.31 -11.61 10.67
N ASP A 35 -9.59 -11.82 11.00
CA ASP A 35 -10.00 -12.98 11.81
C ASP A 35 -9.68 -14.31 11.11
N LEU A 36 -9.88 -14.35 9.79
CA LEU A 36 -9.52 -15.49 8.96
C LEU A 36 -8.01 -15.75 8.99
N LEU A 37 -7.17 -14.71 8.86
CA LEU A 37 -5.71 -14.83 8.92
C LEU A 37 -5.21 -15.30 10.30
N VAL A 38 -5.82 -14.79 11.38
CA VAL A 38 -5.55 -15.26 12.75
C VAL A 38 -5.87 -16.74 12.86
N GLN A 39 -7.01 -17.20 12.31
CA GLN A 39 -7.36 -18.61 12.35
C GLN A 39 -6.40 -19.47 11.52
N ILE A 40 -6.03 -19.03 10.32
CA ILE A 40 -5.03 -19.73 9.49
C ILE A 40 -3.71 -19.90 10.25
N LYS A 41 -3.25 -18.88 10.96
CA LYS A 41 -2.02 -18.95 11.77
C LYS A 41 -2.13 -19.95 12.94
N LYS A 42 -3.33 -20.11 13.52
CA LYS A 42 -3.58 -21.14 14.54
C LYS A 42 -3.53 -22.56 13.96
N ASP A 43 -4.11 -22.75 12.77
CA ASP A 43 -4.18 -24.05 12.12
C ASP A 43 -2.86 -24.43 11.43
N ASP A 44 -2.08 -23.44 11.01
CA ASP A 44 -0.78 -23.58 10.33
C ASP A 44 0.27 -22.71 11.02
N ILE A 45 0.96 -23.29 12.01
CA ILE A 45 1.96 -22.61 12.85
C ILE A 45 3.14 -22.02 12.07
N TYR A 46 3.36 -22.45 10.83
CA TYR A 46 4.44 -21.93 9.98
C TYR A 46 4.01 -20.71 9.17
N PHE A 47 2.70 -20.45 9.06
CA PHE A 47 2.15 -19.30 8.38
C PHE A 47 2.35 -18.02 9.19
N ASN A 48 2.72 -16.93 8.52
CA ASN A 48 2.84 -15.63 9.17
C ASN A 48 2.26 -14.47 8.36
N PHE A 49 1.85 -13.43 9.08
CA PHE A 49 1.31 -12.20 8.51
C PHE A 49 1.50 -11.05 9.51
N GLU A 50 1.27 -9.81 9.07
CA GLU A 50 1.23 -8.67 9.99
C GLU A 50 -0.06 -8.69 10.81
N GLU A 51 0.05 -8.98 12.11
CA GLU A 51 -1.06 -9.02 13.08
C GLU A 51 -1.57 -7.61 13.43
N ASN A 52 -2.02 -6.89 12.41
CA ASN A 52 -2.61 -5.58 12.51
C ASN A 52 -3.80 -5.49 11.53
N PRO A 53 -5.04 -5.27 12.01
CA PRO A 53 -6.21 -5.09 11.14
C PRO A 53 -6.07 -3.94 10.13
N GLU A 54 -5.21 -2.96 10.43
CA GLU A 54 -4.89 -1.84 9.55
C GLU A 54 -3.83 -2.18 8.49
N SER A 55 -3.15 -3.31 8.57
CA SER A 55 -2.24 -3.72 7.50
C SER A 55 -3.03 -4.09 6.24
N CYS A 56 -2.42 -3.89 5.07
CA CYS A 56 -3.00 -4.30 3.80
C CYS A 56 -2.32 -5.58 3.27
N ILE A 57 -3.11 -6.42 2.60
CA ILE A 57 -2.64 -7.54 1.78
C ILE A 57 -3.29 -7.44 0.40
N LYS A 58 -2.81 -8.21 -0.58
CA LYS A 58 -3.49 -8.38 -1.86
C LYS A 58 -4.46 -9.56 -1.78
N ILE A 59 -5.71 -9.33 -2.19
CA ILE A 59 -6.70 -10.37 -2.45
C ILE A 59 -7.09 -10.24 -3.92
N ASN A 60 -6.85 -11.30 -4.70
CA ASN A 60 -7.09 -11.31 -6.15
C ASN A 60 -6.49 -10.07 -6.85
N GLN A 61 -5.21 -9.80 -6.56
CA GLN A 61 -4.42 -8.65 -7.07
C GLN A 61 -4.84 -7.27 -6.58
N VAL A 62 -5.86 -7.15 -5.73
CA VAL A 62 -6.34 -5.88 -5.19
C VAL A 62 -5.88 -5.72 -3.73
N ALA A 63 -5.25 -4.59 -3.40
CA ALA A 63 -4.83 -4.28 -2.04
C ALA A 63 -6.02 -3.92 -1.13
N ILE A 64 -6.12 -4.61 0.00
CA ILE A 64 -7.26 -4.58 0.91
C ILE A 64 -6.75 -4.59 2.35
N ARG A 65 -7.30 -3.69 3.18
CA ARG A 65 -7.10 -3.69 4.63
C ARG A 65 -7.64 -4.96 5.27
N GLN A 66 -6.88 -5.59 6.16
CA GLN A 66 -7.28 -6.83 6.82
C GLN A 66 -8.59 -6.69 7.63
N ARG A 67 -8.91 -5.50 8.16
CA ARG A 67 -10.19 -5.24 8.84
C ARG A 67 -11.44 -5.36 7.96
N ARG A 68 -11.30 -5.42 6.63
CA ARG A 68 -12.46 -5.45 5.72
C ARG A 68 -13.28 -6.72 5.98
N LYS A 69 -14.61 -6.55 5.98
CA LYS A 69 -15.55 -7.65 6.20
C LYS A 69 -15.40 -8.71 5.12
N LEU A 70 -15.21 -9.96 5.54
CA LEU A 70 -15.00 -11.09 4.64
C LEU A 70 -16.20 -11.31 3.71
N GLU A 71 -17.41 -11.04 4.20
CA GLU A 71 -18.64 -11.07 3.39
C GLU A 71 -18.56 -10.12 2.18
N ASN A 72 -18.05 -8.90 2.38
CA ASN A 72 -17.91 -7.92 1.29
C ASN A 72 -16.85 -8.36 0.29
N ILE A 73 -15.75 -8.96 0.78
CA ILE A 73 -14.71 -9.54 -0.08
C ILE A 73 -15.30 -10.67 -0.93
N ALA A 74 -16.04 -11.59 -0.32
CA ALA A 74 -16.64 -12.71 -1.04
C ALA A 74 -17.72 -12.27 -2.05
N LYS A 75 -18.50 -11.22 -1.75
CA LYS A 75 -19.44 -10.62 -2.69
C LYS A 75 -18.74 -10.03 -3.92
N GLN A 76 -17.56 -9.44 -3.73
CA GLN A 76 -16.82 -8.77 -4.80
C GLN A 76 -15.99 -9.73 -5.66
N PHE A 77 -15.30 -10.67 -5.01
CA PHE A 77 -14.31 -11.53 -5.67
C PHE A 77 -14.76 -12.98 -5.85
N GLY A 78 -15.93 -13.34 -5.30
CA GLY A 78 -16.40 -14.72 -5.26
C GLY A 78 -15.78 -15.51 -4.10
N LYS A 79 -15.79 -16.84 -4.23
CA LYS A 79 -15.40 -17.77 -3.15
C LYS A 79 -13.97 -18.27 -3.26
N GLU A 80 -13.30 -17.99 -4.37
CA GLU A 80 -11.91 -18.37 -4.63
C GLU A 80 -11.03 -17.13 -4.48
N LEU A 81 -10.25 -17.10 -3.41
CA LEU A 81 -9.43 -15.96 -3.05
C LEU A 81 -7.95 -16.34 -3.08
N ILE A 82 -7.16 -15.56 -3.80
CA ILE A 82 -5.70 -15.63 -3.81
C ILE A 82 -5.19 -14.52 -2.90
N LEU A 83 -4.46 -14.91 -1.84
CA LEU A 83 -3.93 -13.99 -0.84
C LEU A 83 -2.41 -13.87 -1.00
N GLU A 84 -1.93 -12.63 -1.10
CA GLU A 84 -0.54 -12.29 -1.32
C GLU A 84 -0.12 -11.10 -0.44
N PRO A 85 1.17 -10.94 -0.11
CA PRO A 85 1.68 -9.66 0.37
C PRO A 85 1.44 -8.55 -0.68
N LEU A 86 1.55 -7.29 -0.29
CA LEU A 86 1.39 -6.18 -1.25
C LEU A 86 2.40 -6.26 -2.42
N ASP A 87 3.60 -6.79 -2.16
CA ASP A 87 4.63 -7.02 -3.16
C ASP A 87 5.33 -8.35 -2.88
N THR A 88 5.09 -9.36 -3.73
CA THR A 88 5.67 -10.71 -3.58
C THR A 88 7.19 -10.72 -3.75
N LYS A 89 7.75 -9.77 -4.52
CA LYS A 89 9.21 -9.63 -4.70
C LYS A 89 9.92 -9.21 -3.41
N ARG A 90 9.17 -8.62 -2.46
CA ARG A 90 9.66 -8.15 -1.16
C ARG A 90 9.23 -9.02 0.01
N ALA A 91 8.58 -10.16 -0.26
CA ALA A 91 8.13 -11.07 0.79
C ALA A 91 9.34 -11.59 1.58
N THR A 92 9.24 -11.57 2.91
CA THR A 92 10.27 -12.12 3.81
C THR A 92 9.77 -13.40 4.47
N LYS A 93 8.47 -13.42 4.85
CA LYS A 93 7.77 -14.59 5.34
C LYS A 93 6.28 -14.49 5.02
N ASP A 94 5.82 -15.30 4.07
CA ASP A 94 4.43 -15.38 3.63
C ASP A 94 3.85 -14.00 3.27
N LEU A 95 2.93 -13.46 4.11
CA LEU A 95 2.31 -12.14 3.87
C LEU A 95 3.10 -10.98 4.51
N ILE A 96 4.23 -11.26 5.17
CA ILE A 96 5.14 -10.26 5.73
C ILE A 96 6.18 -9.87 4.67
N MET A 97 6.36 -8.57 4.49
CA MET A 97 7.29 -8.02 3.50
C MET A 97 8.29 -7.06 4.14
N ASP A 98 9.43 -6.91 3.48
CA ASP A 98 10.35 -5.83 3.79
C ASP A 98 9.80 -4.52 3.21
N LYS A 99 9.63 -3.51 4.08
CA LYS A 99 9.11 -2.19 3.71
C LYS A 99 10.16 -1.07 3.72
N SER A 100 11.45 -1.39 3.74
CA SER A 100 12.51 -0.39 3.90
C SER A 100 12.49 0.67 2.80
N ASP A 101 12.28 0.30 1.53
CA ASP A 101 12.27 1.22 0.37
C ASP A 101 11.17 2.29 0.47
N PHE A 102 10.01 1.90 1.00
CA PHE A 102 8.92 2.80 1.34
C PHE A 102 9.26 3.68 2.54
N LEU A 103 9.74 3.09 3.64
CA LEU A 103 10.01 3.83 4.89
C LEU A 103 11.16 4.82 4.73
N GLU A 104 12.18 4.50 3.94
CA GLU A 104 13.30 5.39 3.60
C GLU A 104 12.84 6.68 2.92
N LYS A 105 11.66 6.71 2.29
CA LYS A 105 11.13 7.95 1.71
C LYS A 105 10.77 9.00 2.78
N LEU A 106 10.59 8.62 4.05
CA LEU A 106 10.42 9.56 5.16
C LEU A 106 11.64 10.47 5.35
N ASP A 107 12.83 10.05 4.92
CA ASP A 107 14.05 10.83 5.09
C ASP A 107 14.01 12.17 4.37
N TYR A 108 13.27 12.27 3.26
CA TYR A 108 13.07 13.52 2.54
C TYR A 108 12.27 14.55 3.35
N PHE A 109 11.49 14.10 4.32
CA PHE A 109 10.65 14.96 5.17
C PHE A 109 11.30 15.30 6.53
N LYS A 110 12.53 14.84 6.79
CA LYS A 110 13.24 15.11 8.06
C LYS A 110 13.30 16.62 8.34
N GLY A 111 12.87 17.00 9.55
CA GLY A 111 12.79 18.41 9.99
C GLY A 111 11.53 19.16 9.50
N LEU A 112 10.73 18.56 8.62
CA LEU A 112 9.47 19.16 8.14
C LEU A 112 8.25 18.64 8.89
N ILE A 113 8.30 17.41 9.38
CA ILE A 113 7.18 16.66 9.98
C ILE A 113 7.45 16.25 11.43
N ASP A 114 6.39 15.89 12.17
CA ASP A 114 6.46 15.35 13.52
C ASP A 114 6.28 13.82 13.58
N ILE A 115 6.31 13.23 14.78
CA ILE A 115 6.17 11.78 14.96
C ILE A 115 4.77 11.24 14.63
N HIS A 116 3.72 12.04 14.78
CA HIS A 116 2.37 11.64 14.40
C HIS A 116 2.20 11.58 12.89
N ASP A 117 2.89 12.46 12.16
CA ASP A 117 2.92 12.43 10.70
C ASP A 117 3.64 11.18 10.17
N ILE A 118 4.68 10.71 10.86
CA ILE A 118 5.36 9.46 10.51
C ILE A 118 4.40 8.27 10.62
N GLU A 119 3.61 8.19 11.69
CA GLU A 119 2.61 7.12 11.85
C GLU A 119 1.50 7.22 10.81
N LEU A 120 1.11 8.44 10.42
CA LEU A 120 0.17 8.64 9.31
C LEU A 120 0.75 8.11 7.98
N TYR A 121 2.02 8.42 7.68
CA TYR A 121 2.66 7.98 6.45
C TYR A 121 2.67 6.45 6.33
N LYS A 122 3.01 5.75 7.42
CA LYS A 122 3.06 4.27 7.46
C LYS A 122 1.74 3.61 7.04
N GLN A 123 0.61 4.30 7.19
CA GLN A 123 -0.68 3.80 6.73
C GLN A 123 -0.81 3.78 5.20
N TYR A 124 0.03 4.49 4.44
CA TYR A 124 -0.07 4.62 2.99
C TYR A 124 0.82 3.64 2.21
N ASP A 125 1.36 2.62 2.85
CA ASP A 125 2.17 1.58 2.20
C ASP A 125 1.50 0.97 0.96
N PHE A 126 0.18 0.74 1.02
CA PHE A 126 -0.59 0.23 -0.11
C PHE A 126 -0.49 1.13 -1.35
N LEU A 127 -0.53 2.46 -1.20
CA LEU A 127 -0.38 3.39 -2.33
C LEU A 127 1.02 3.32 -2.97
N TYR A 128 2.03 2.97 -2.18
CA TYR A 128 3.38 2.76 -2.68
C TYR A 128 3.45 1.46 -3.50
N TYR A 129 3.03 0.34 -2.92
CA TYR A 129 3.22 -0.99 -3.51
C TYR A 129 2.23 -1.34 -4.64
N THR A 130 1.11 -0.63 -4.77
CA THR A 130 0.18 -0.81 -5.91
C THR A 130 0.56 0.00 -7.14
N SER A 131 1.57 0.87 -7.06
CA SER A 131 1.97 1.71 -8.18
C SER A 131 2.80 0.93 -9.21
N GLU A 132 2.25 0.74 -10.41
CA GLU A 132 2.91 0.05 -11.53
C GLU A 132 4.18 0.78 -11.99
N VAL A 133 4.28 2.10 -11.73
CA VAL A 133 5.44 2.92 -12.07
C VAL A 133 6.73 2.37 -11.46
N ARG A 134 6.66 1.77 -10.26
CA ARG A 134 7.82 1.20 -9.57
C ARG A 134 8.52 0.10 -10.37
N GLU A 135 7.79 -0.61 -11.24
CA GLU A 135 8.39 -1.66 -12.07
C GLU A 135 9.32 -1.10 -13.15
N PHE A 136 9.05 0.13 -13.61
CA PHE A 136 9.81 0.79 -14.69
C PHE A 136 10.77 1.86 -14.16
N LEU A 137 10.46 2.43 -12.99
CA LEU A 137 11.25 3.47 -12.32
C LEU A 137 11.38 3.14 -10.83
N PRO A 138 12.35 2.30 -10.42
CA PRO A 138 12.55 1.91 -9.02
C PRO A 138 12.81 3.08 -8.06
N GLU A 139 13.40 4.16 -8.58
CA GLU A 139 13.69 5.39 -7.83
C GLU A 139 12.45 6.26 -7.56
N TYR A 140 11.31 5.95 -8.19
CA TYR A 140 10.05 6.68 -8.04
C TYR A 140 9.72 6.89 -6.56
N LEU A 141 9.38 8.14 -6.21
CA LEU A 141 9.07 8.50 -4.83
C LEU A 141 7.81 7.77 -4.32
N GLY A 142 6.89 7.44 -5.23
CA GLY A 142 5.70 6.66 -4.93
C GLY A 142 4.49 7.50 -4.58
N ASP A 143 3.29 6.97 -4.84
CA ASP A 143 2.07 7.76 -4.70
C ASP A 143 1.74 8.05 -3.22
N SER A 144 2.16 7.17 -2.31
CA SER A 144 2.10 7.40 -0.86
C SER A 144 2.82 8.69 -0.46
N PHE A 145 3.97 8.97 -1.06
CA PHE A 145 4.78 10.17 -0.82
C PHE A 145 4.03 11.43 -1.22
N PHE A 146 3.35 11.42 -2.37
CA PHE A 146 2.63 12.58 -2.89
C PHE A 146 1.35 12.86 -2.11
N ILE A 147 0.58 11.82 -1.79
CA ILE A 147 -0.61 11.96 -0.94
C ILE A 147 -0.23 12.49 0.44
N PHE A 148 0.88 11.99 1.01
CA PHE A 148 1.37 12.48 2.27
C PHE A 148 1.86 13.93 2.20
N ALA A 149 2.67 14.28 1.20
CA ALA A 149 3.14 15.66 0.99
C ALA A 149 1.98 16.66 0.84
N TYR A 150 0.92 16.30 0.10
CA TYR A 150 -0.28 17.12 0.02
C TYR A 150 -0.91 17.35 1.39
N LYS A 151 -1.09 16.30 2.19
CA LYS A 151 -1.62 16.43 3.56
C LYS A 151 -0.72 17.29 4.44
N MET A 152 0.60 17.19 4.30
CA MET A 152 1.55 18.02 5.04
C MET A 152 1.52 19.48 4.59
N ILE A 153 1.27 19.77 3.32
CA ILE A 153 1.04 21.15 2.83
C ILE A 153 -0.20 21.76 3.49
N LEU A 154 -1.28 20.99 3.63
CA LEU A 154 -2.49 21.47 4.31
C LEU A 154 -2.27 21.66 5.82
N LYS A 155 -1.49 20.79 6.47
CA LYS A 155 -1.17 20.86 7.90
C LYS A 155 -0.17 21.97 8.23
N TYR A 156 0.84 22.18 7.39
CA TYR A 156 1.95 23.11 7.55
C TYR A 156 2.07 24.04 6.34
N PRO A 157 1.11 24.95 6.12
CA PRO A 157 1.08 25.82 4.95
C PRO A 157 2.35 26.71 4.85
N GLU A 158 2.98 27.05 5.97
CA GLU A 158 4.22 27.82 6.02
C GLU A 158 5.43 27.06 5.44
N LYS A 159 5.37 25.71 5.45
CA LYS A 159 6.40 24.83 4.88
C LYS A 159 6.05 24.35 3.47
N ALA A 160 4.93 24.79 2.89
CA ALA A 160 4.46 24.34 1.58
C ALA A 160 5.53 24.40 0.47
N PRO A 161 6.35 25.46 0.34
CA PRO A 161 7.41 25.50 -0.67
C PRO A 161 8.42 24.34 -0.56
N GLN A 162 8.72 23.88 0.66
CA GLN A 162 9.66 22.79 0.91
C GLN A 162 9.06 21.47 0.45
N PHE A 163 7.80 21.17 0.80
CA PHE A 163 7.11 19.97 0.35
C PHE A 163 6.93 19.93 -1.17
N LEU A 164 6.51 21.05 -1.78
CA LEU A 164 6.36 21.14 -3.23
C LEU A 164 7.68 20.87 -3.96
N LYS A 165 8.80 21.38 -3.44
CA LYS A 165 10.12 21.10 -4.01
C LYS A 165 10.50 19.62 -3.95
N LEU A 166 10.15 18.91 -2.88
CA LEU A 166 10.40 17.45 -2.77
C LEU A 166 9.59 16.66 -3.81
N VAL A 167 8.33 17.06 -4.00
CA VAL A 167 7.40 16.40 -4.94
C VAL A 167 7.79 16.67 -6.41
N ALA A 168 8.37 17.84 -6.68
CA ALA A 168 8.75 18.34 -8.01
C ALA A 168 10.05 17.73 -8.58
N ASP A 169 10.54 16.61 -8.04
CA ASP A 169 11.73 15.96 -8.58
C ASP A 169 11.48 15.51 -10.04
N GLU A 170 12.27 16.01 -10.98
CA GLU A 170 12.07 15.76 -12.41
C GLU A 170 12.33 14.31 -12.82
N LYS A 171 13.12 13.56 -12.04
CA LYS A 171 13.55 12.19 -12.36
C LYS A 171 12.70 11.12 -11.67
N LYS A 172 12.10 11.45 -10.53
CA LYS A 172 11.36 10.47 -9.69
C LYS A 172 10.11 11.02 -8.99
N GLY A 173 9.77 12.27 -9.23
CA GLY A 173 8.65 12.95 -8.59
C GLY A 173 7.30 12.69 -9.25
N ILE A 174 6.32 13.53 -8.92
CA ILE A 174 4.90 13.34 -9.22
C ILE A 174 4.54 13.29 -10.71
N TYR A 175 5.45 13.74 -11.58
CA TYR A 175 5.20 13.77 -13.02
C TYR A 175 5.04 12.37 -13.63
N TYR A 176 5.55 11.34 -12.95
CA TYR A 176 5.40 9.94 -13.36
C TYR A 176 4.12 9.30 -12.83
N HIS A 177 3.35 9.99 -11.98
CA HIS A 177 2.11 9.44 -11.45
C HIS A 177 1.12 9.10 -12.56
N THR A 178 0.71 7.83 -12.54
CA THR A 178 -0.41 7.28 -13.29
C THR A 178 -1.60 7.07 -12.36
N ARG A 179 -2.80 7.02 -12.93
CA ARG A 179 -4.05 6.80 -12.17
C ARG A 179 -3.93 5.63 -11.20
N PHE A 180 -4.44 5.84 -10.00
CA PHE A 180 -4.62 4.82 -8.97
C PHE A 180 -5.43 3.63 -9.49
N LYS A 181 -4.96 2.42 -9.17
CA LYS A 181 -5.60 1.14 -9.48
C LYS A 181 -5.30 0.13 -8.38
N ASN A 182 -6.03 -0.98 -8.40
CA ASN A 182 -5.70 -2.19 -7.64
C ASN A 182 -5.69 -2.01 -6.11
N PHE A 183 -6.54 -1.15 -5.55
CA PHE A 183 -6.83 -1.12 -4.10
C PHE A 183 -8.29 -0.76 -3.82
N ILE A 184 -8.78 -1.07 -2.61
CA ILE A 184 -10.13 -0.68 -2.16
C ILE A 184 -10.05 0.27 -0.97
N SER A 185 -10.23 1.56 -1.26
CA SER A 185 -10.33 2.62 -0.26
C SER A 185 -11.64 3.37 -0.42
N ALA A 186 -12.24 3.81 0.69
CA ALA A 186 -13.36 4.77 0.62
C ALA A 186 -12.92 6.12 0.00
N ASN A 187 -11.62 6.40 0.04
CA ASN A 187 -11.03 7.70 -0.29
C ASN A 187 -10.34 7.69 -1.68
N GLU A 188 -10.59 6.72 -2.56
CA GLU A 188 -9.88 6.63 -3.85
C GLU A 188 -10.10 7.88 -4.71
N LEU A 189 -11.35 8.36 -4.81
CA LEU A 189 -11.67 9.60 -5.52
C LEU A 189 -10.99 10.82 -4.89
N ASP A 190 -10.80 10.81 -3.57
CA ASP A 190 -10.11 11.87 -2.86
C ASP A 190 -8.62 11.85 -3.20
N TYR A 191 -7.98 10.69 -3.25
CA TYR A 191 -6.55 10.58 -3.59
C TYR A 191 -6.25 11.10 -5.01
N GLU A 192 -7.08 10.74 -6.00
CA GLU A 192 -6.95 11.31 -7.35
C GLU A 192 -7.11 12.83 -7.36
N SER A 193 -8.05 13.35 -6.56
CA SER A 193 -8.27 14.79 -6.44
C SER A 193 -7.08 15.49 -5.78
N TYR A 194 -6.49 14.89 -4.74
CA TYR A 194 -5.29 15.40 -4.08
C TYR A 194 -4.09 15.46 -5.03
N ILE A 195 -3.88 14.44 -5.86
CA ILE A 195 -2.82 14.47 -6.88
C ILE A 195 -3.04 15.61 -7.87
N LYS A 196 -4.28 15.81 -8.35
CA LYS A 196 -4.60 16.90 -9.28
C LYS A 196 -4.36 18.27 -8.64
N GLU A 197 -4.81 18.46 -7.42
CA GLU A 197 -4.59 19.71 -6.67
C GLU A 197 -3.11 19.96 -6.42
N LEU A 198 -2.34 18.93 -6.05
CA LEU A 198 -0.90 19.03 -5.86
C LEU A 198 -0.18 19.43 -7.16
N LYS A 199 -0.60 18.87 -8.31
CA LYS A 199 -0.10 19.31 -9.63
C LYS A 199 -0.45 20.78 -9.94
N VAL A 200 -1.65 21.25 -9.58
CA VAL A 200 -2.03 22.67 -9.72
C VAL A 200 -1.15 23.57 -8.82
N MET A 201 -0.87 23.14 -7.59
CA MET A 201 0.02 23.88 -6.68
C MET A 201 1.44 24.00 -7.24
N LEU A 202 1.96 22.94 -7.88
CA LEU A 202 3.26 22.98 -8.55
C LEU A 202 3.31 23.99 -9.69
N VAL A 203 2.27 24.03 -10.55
CA VAL A 203 2.16 25.03 -11.62
C VAL A 203 2.17 26.45 -11.06
N LYS A 204 1.35 26.73 -10.05
CA LYS A 204 1.27 28.05 -9.41
C LYS A 204 2.58 28.48 -8.75
N SER A 205 3.39 27.51 -8.33
CA SER A 205 4.67 27.75 -7.65
C SER A 205 5.87 27.80 -8.60
N GLY A 206 5.65 27.72 -9.92
CA GLY A 206 6.74 27.68 -10.91
C GLY A 206 7.58 26.40 -10.84
N LEU A 207 7.06 25.35 -10.21
CA LEU A 207 7.68 24.04 -10.06
C LEU A 207 7.01 23.00 -10.97
N ALA A 208 6.22 23.41 -11.95
CA ALA A 208 5.80 22.48 -13.00
C ALA A 208 7.02 22.10 -13.84
N ARG A 209 7.10 20.82 -14.22
CA ARG A 209 8.12 20.38 -15.18
C ARG A 209 7.95 21.18 -16.47
N SER A 210 9.05 21.66 -17.03
CA SER A 210 9.09 22.29 -18.34
C SER A 210 8.87 21.24 -19.43
N ILE A 211 7.63 20.78 -19.57
CA ILE A 211 7.14 19.97 -20.70
C ILE A 211 5.67 20.40 -20.86
N PHE A 212 5.33 21.42 -21.63
CA PHE A 212 5.80 21.88 -22.93
C PHE A 212 6.04 23.40 -22.95
#